data_AF-A0A5M9NAJ6-F1
#
_entry.id   AF-A0A5M9NAJ6-F1
#
_cell.length_a   1.000
_cell.length_b   1.000
_cell.length_c   1.000
_cell.angle_alpha   90.00
_cell.angle_beta   90.00
_cell.angle_gamma   90.00
#
_symmetry.space_group_name_H-M   'P 1'
#
loop_
_entity.id
_entity.type
_entity.pdbx_description
1 polymer ?
#
loop_
_entity_poly.entity_id
_entity_poly.type
_entity_poly.pdbx_seq_one_letter_code
_entity_poly.pdbx_strand_id
1 'polypeptide(L)'
;MSDDLFNSKGHIKNSALKKFNERSLSDIELAILSEHIGNCEKCAEKLADSFAQDDFLKVPGGFEEEIKNKINRKHEKSRQFFFYALKVSMAACIALVFVFSSALNFMANTGVKTMKIKSPEFTVVNSINMELGNFTSKIIDMEVFDNEIQKK
;
A
#
# COMPACT_ATOMS: atom_id res chain seq x y z
N MET A 1 -34.24 -38.52 13.63
CA MET A 1 -32.95 -38.53 12.89
C MET A 1 -31.76 -38.55 13.85
N SER A 2 -31.75 -37.73 14.92
CA SER A 2 -30.70 -37.69 15.94
C SER A 2 -30.47 -39.00 16.71
N ASP A 3 -31.53 -39.77 16.99
CA ASP A 3 -31.41 -41.05 17.71
C ASP A 3 -30.62 -42.13 16.97
N ASP A 4 -30.43 -42.02 15.65
CA ASP A 4 -29.63 -43.01 14.90
C ASP A 4 -28.12 -42.75 15.00
N LEU A 5 -27.73 -41.50 15.25
CA LEU A 5 -26.32 -41.07 15.32
C LEU A 5 -25.76 -41.14 16.74
N PHE A 6 -26.57 -40.78 17.74
CA PHE A 6 -26.14 -40.64 19.13
C PHE A 6 -26.74 -41.74 20.00
N ASN A 7 -25.99 -42.17 21.01
CA ASN A 7 -26.44 -43.10 22.04
C ASN A 7 -27.25 -42.36 23.12
N SER A 8 -27.83 -43.12 24.05
CA SER A 8 -28.61 -42.55 25.17
C SER A 8 -27.81 -41.62 26.09
N LYS A 9 -26.48 -41.62 26.00
CA LYS A 9 -25.58 -40.72 26.75
C LYS A 9 -25.21 -39.46 25.94
N GLY A 10 -25.79 -39.27 24.75
CA GLY A 10 -25.51 -38.13 23.88
C GLY A 10 -24.17 -38.21 23.15
N HIS A 11 -23.53 -39.39 23.07
CA HIS A 11 -22.27 -39.59 22.34
C HIS A 11 -22.47 -40.35 21.04
N ILE A 12 -21.56 -40.19 20.09
CA ILE A 12 -21.64 -40.84 18.79
C ILE A 12 -21.57 -42.38 18.93
N LYS A 13 -22.53 -43.07 18.30
CA LYS A 13 -22.57 -44.53 18.21
C LYS A 13 -21.47 -45.07 17.30
N ASN A 14 -21.00 -46.28 17.56
CA ASN A 14 -20.00 -46.94 16.69
C ASN A 14 -20.54 -47.17 15.27
N SER A 15 -21.85 -47.41 15.13
CA SER A 15 -22.50 -47.51 13.82
C SER A 15 -22.39 -46.22 13.00
N ALA A 16 -22.54 -45.06 13.64
CA ALA A 16 -22.41 -43.76 12.99
C ALA A 16 -20.95 -43.44 12.61
N LEU A 17 -19.98 -43.81 13.47
CA LEU A 17 -18.56 -43.71 13.13
C LEU A 17 -18.18 -44.62 11.95
N LYS A 18 -18.75 -45.82 11.87
CA LYS A 18 -18.54 -46.71 10.72
C LYS A 18 -19.09 -46.09 9.44
N LYS A 19 -20.32 -45.54 9.46
CA LYS A 19 -20.89 -44.80 8.33
C LYS A 19 -20.02 -43.59 7.93
N PHE A 20 -19.42 -42.91 8.89
CA PHE A 20 -18.47 -41.81 8.65
C PHE A 20 -17.22 -42.30 7.89
N ASN A 21 -16.58 -43.37 8.36
CA ASN A 21 -15.39 -43.94 7.73
C ASN A 21 -15.67 -44.50 6.32
N GLU A 22 -16.86 -45.07 6.11
CA GLU A 22 -17.32 -45.58 4.81
C GLU A 22 -17.83 -44.47 3.87
N ARG A 23 -17.87 -43.20 4.31
CA ARG A 23 -18.44 -42.06 3.57
C ARG A 23 -19.89 -42.29 3.14
N SER A 24 -20.68 -42.95 3.98
CA SER A 24 -22.08 -43.30 3.70
C SER A 24 -23.11 -42.47 4.48
N LEU A 25 -22.65 -41.42 5.20
CA LEU A 25 -23.52 -40.43 5.83
C LEU A 25 -24.10 -39.46 4.79
N SER A 26 -25.35 -39.06 4.97
CA SER A 26 -25.91 -37.93 4.22
C SER A 26 -25.28 -36.60 4.66
N ASP A 27 -25.37 -35.56 3.82
CA ASP A 27 -24.79 -34.23 4.11
C ASP A 27 -25.29 -33.64 5.44
N ILE A 28 -26.57 -33.86 5.77
CA ILE A 28 -27.18 -33.38 7.01
C ILE A 28 -26.61 -34.14 8.22
N GLU A 29 -26.51 -35.47 8.13
CA GLU A 29 -25.95 -36.28 9.21
C GLU A 29 -24.47 -35.97 9.42
N LEU A 30 -23.73 -35.75 8.33
CA LEU A 30 -22.32 -35.36 8.37
C LEU A 30 -22.16 -34.01 9.09
N ALA A 31 -22.97 -33.00 8.75
CA ALA A 31 -22.92 -31.69 9.40
C ALA A 31 -23.19 -31.78 10.91
N ILE A 32 -24.25 -32.50 11.30
CA ILE A 32 -24.61 -32.70 12.71
C ILE A 32 -23.50 -33.42 13.48
N LEU A 33 -22.93 -34.47 12.87
CA LEU A 33 -21.87 -35.25 13.49
C LEU A 33 -20.58 -34.42 13.62
N SER A 34 -20.20 -33.65 12.60
CA SER A 34 -19.05 -32.75 12.64
C SER A 34 -19.20 -31.65 13.70
N GLU A 35 -20.38 -31.04 13.80
CA GLU A 35 -20.67 -30.03 14.84
C GLU A 35 -20.53 -30.63 16.25
N HIS A 36 -21.04 -31.84 16.46
CA HIS A 36 -20.89 -32.52 17.74
C HIS A 36 -19.43 -32.84 18.07
N ILE A 37 -18.66 -33.34 17.10
CA ILE A 37 -17.24 -33.68 17.29
C ILE A 37 -16.43 -32.42 17.65
N GLY A 38 -16.72 -31.29 17.01
CA GLY A 38 -16.08 -30.01 17.36
C GLY A 38 -16.31 -29.57 18.81
N ASN A 39 -17.40 -30.03 19.43
CA ASN A 39 -17.82 -29.63 20.78
C ASN A 39 -17.67 -30.74 21.83
N CYS A 40 -17.32 -31.97 21.46
CA CYS A 40 -17.25 -33.12 22.37
C CYS A 40 -15.90 -33.84 22.26
N GLU A 41 -15.00 -33.54 23.21
CA GLU A 41 -13.65 -34.11 23.30
C GLU A 41 -13.64 -35.65 23.24
N LYS A 42 -14.51 -36.31 24.02
CA LYS A 42 -14.62 -37.78 24.01
C LYS A 42 -14.98 -38.34 22.64
N CYS A 43 -15.81 -37.64 21.87
CA CYS A 43 -16.18 -38.07 20.53
C CYS A 43 -15.09 -37.76 19.50
N ALA A 44 -14.33 -36.68 19.70
CA ALA A 44 -13.16 -36.37 18.88
C ALA A 44 -12.03 -37.41 19.09
N GLU A 45 -11.73 -37.77 20.34
CA GLU A 45 -10.78 -38.84 20.69
C GLU A 45 -11.23 -40.17 20.08
N LYS A 46 -12.49 -40.53 20.28
CA LYS A 46 -13.06 -41.76 19.71
C LYS A 46 -13.05 -41.79 18.18
N LEU A 47 -13.19 -40.65 17.51
CA LEU A 47 -13.02 -40.56 16.06
C LEU A 47 -11.56 -40.77 15.66
N ALA A 48 -10.61 -40.13 16.35
CA ALA A 48 -9.18 -40.28 16.08
C ALA A 48 -8.74 -41.75 16.23
N ASP A 49 -9.22 -42.43 17.27
CA ASP A 49 -8.95 -43.85 17.51
C ASP A 49 -9.65 -44.80 16.52
N SER A 50 -10.65 -44.32 15.78
CA SER A 50 -11.41 -45.15 14.83
C SER A 50 -10.67 -45.40 13.51
N PHE A 51 -9.59 -44.67 13.25
CA PHE A 51 -8.73 -44.89 12.08
C PHE A 51 -7.71 -45.98 12.40
N ALA A 52 -7.74 -47.09 11.65
CA ALA A 52 -6.73 -48.12 11.77
C ALA A 52 -5.37 -47.58 11.26
N GLN A 53 -4.29 -47.83 12.01
CA GLN A 53 -2.93 -47.46 11.60
C GLN A 53 -2.46 -48.21 10.33
N ASP A 54 -3.18 -49.25 9.90
CA ASP A 54 -2.79 -50.10 8.77
C ASP A 54 -3.23 -49.54 7.41
N ASP A 55 -4.00 -48.44 7.40
CA ASP A 55 -4.52 -47.79 6.18
C ASP A 55 -3.64 -46.63 5.68
N PHE A 56 -2.35 -46.60 6.02
CA PHE A 56 -1.41 -45.71 5.33
C PHE A 56 -1.19 -46.23 3.91
N LEU A 57 -2.07 -45.81 3.00
CA LEU A 57 -1.90 -45.97 1.57
C LEU A 57 -0.47 -45.57 1.19
N LYS A 58 0.21 -46.46 0.46
CA LYS A 58 1.55 -46.21 -0.02
C LYS A 58 1.51 -44.95 -0.88
N VAL A 59 2.07 -43.88 -0.35
CA VAL A 59 2.07 -42.57 -1.02
C VAL A 59 2.79 -42.73 -2.36
N PRO A 60 2.19 -42.32 -3.49
CA PRO A 60 2.83 -42.43 -4.79
C PRO A 60 4.14 -41.62 -4.79
N GLY A 61 5.16 -42.13 -5.49
CA GLY A 61 6.43 -41.43 -5.64
C GLY A 61 6.21 -40.02 -6.21
N GLY A 62 6.87 -39.02 -5.63
CA GLY A 62 6.75 -37.62 -6.06
C GLY A 62 5.59 -36.83 -5.43
N PHE A 63 4.73 -37.45 -4.60
CA PHE A 63 3.64 -36.73 -3.92
C PHE A 63 4.12 -35.53 -3.09
N GLU A 64 5.20 -35.70 -2.33
CA GLU A 64 5.77 -34.62 -1.52
C GLU A 64 6.21 -33.43 -2.39
N GLU A 65 6.89 -33.69 -3.50
CA GLU A 65 7.33 -32.66 -4.44
C GLU A 65 6.14 -31.96 -5.10
N GLU A 66 5.11 -32.69 -5.50
CA GLU A 66 3.92 -32.12 -6.12
C GLU A 66 3.15 -31.22 -5.13
N ILE A 67 3.00 -31.65 -3.88
CA ILE A 67 2.36 -30.86 -2.82
C ILE A 67 3.18 -29.61 -2.51
N LYS A 68 4.51 -29.73 -2.33
CA LYS A 68 5.39 -28.57 -2.13
C LYS A 68 5.30 -27.58 -3.29
N ASN A 69 5.29 -28.07 -4.52
CA ASN A 69 5.15 -27.22 -5.71
C ASN A 69 3.79 -26.52 -5.76
N LYS A 70 2.69 -27.19 -5.44
CA LYS A 70 1.35 -26.56 -5.39
C LYS A 70 1.27 -25.46 -4.32
N ILE A 71 1.84 -25.69 -3.14
CA ILE A 71 1.89 -24.71 -2.05
C ILE A 71 2.72 -23.49 -2.48
N ASN A 72 3.92 -23.72 -3.01
CA ASN A 72 4.83 -22.65 -3.42
C ASN A 72 4.30 -21.82 -4.60
N ARG A 73 3.65 -22.47 -5.57
CA ARG A 73 3.06 -21.80 -6.74
C ARG A 73 1.94 -20.81 -6.37
N LYS A 74 1.24 -21.03 -5.26
CA LYS A 74 0.27 -20.06 -4.71
C LYS A 74 0.98 -18.79 -4.20
N HIS A 75 2.17 -18.94 -3.62
CA HIS A 75 2.99 -17.84 -3.11
C HIS A 75 3.74 -17.09 -4.24
N GLU A 76 4.09 -17.76 -5.34
CA GLU A 76 4.73 -17.09 -6.48
C GLU A 76 3.80 -16.14 -7.23
N LYS A 77 2.50 -16.47 -7.35
CA LYS A 77 1.53 -15.59 -8.02
C LYS A 77 1.43 -14.21 -7.36
N SER A 78 1.40 -14.14 -6.01
CA SER A 78 1.37 -12.85 -5.31
C SER A 78 2.66 -12.05 -5.51
N ARG A 79 3.81 -12.75 -5.57
CA ARG A 79 5.11 -12.13 -5.82
C ARG A 79 5.21 -11.51 -7.22
N GLN A 80 4.64 -12.17 -8.23
CA GLN A 80 4.62 -11.65 -9.60
C GLN A 80 3.82 -10.34 -9.73
N PHE A 81 2.65 -10.25 -9.08
CA PHE A 81 1.87 -9.01 -9.04
C PHE A 81 2.63 -7.87 -8.34
N PHE A 82 3.31 -8.15 -7.24
CA PHE A 82 4.10 -7.15 -6.51
C PHE A 82 5.24 -6.58 -7.37
N PHE A 83 6.01 -7.44 -8.05
CA PHE A 83 7.08 -6.98 -8.94
C PHE A 83 6.57 -6.18 -10.13
N TYR A 84 5.40 -6.55 -10.67
CA TYR A 84 4.77 -5.79 -11.74
C TYR A 84 4.34 -4.40 -11.26
N ALA A 85 3.64 -4.33 -10.12
CA ALA A 85 3.23 -3.06 -9.52
C ALA A 85 4.43 -2.16 -9.20
N LEU A 86 5.52 -2.73 -8.68
CA LEU A 86 6.77 -2.01 -8.42
C LEU A 86 7.35 -1.39 -9.70
N LYS A 87 7.40 -2.15 -10.80
CA LYS A 87 7.90 -1.66 -12.10
C LYS A 87 7.05 -0.50 -12.62
N VAL A 88 5.73 -0.63 -12.56
CA VAL A 88 4.80 0.42 -13.01
C VAL A 88 4.93 1.68 -12.15
N SER A 89 5.01 1.52 -10.82
CA SER A 89 5.23 2.63 -9.89
C SER A 89 6.55 3.35 -10.16
N MET A 90 7.63 2.60 -10.38
CA MET A 90 8.93 3.18 -10.69
C MET A 90 8.93 3.96 -12.02
N ALA A 91 8.27 3.43 -13.05
CA ALA A 91 8.10 4.12 -14.32
C ALA A 91 7.29 5.42 -14.16
N ALA A 92 6.20 5.38 -13.36
CA ALA A 92 5.39 6.56 -13.08
C ALA A 92 6.18 7.63 -12.31
N CYS A 93 6.95 7.24 -11.29
CA CYS A 93 7.82 8.15 -10.55
C CYS A 93 8.88 8.78 -11.45
N ILE A 94 9.52 8.01 -12.33
CA ILE A 94 10.50 8.54 -13.29
C ILE A 94 9.83 9.54 -14.24
N ALA A 95 8.64 9.23 -14.77
CA ALA A 95 7.88 10.14 -15.63
C ALA A 95 7.54 11.45 -14.90
N LEU A 96 7.10 11.36 -13.64
CA LEU A 96 6.86 12.55 -12.80
C LEU A 96 8.14 13.36 -12.60
N VAL A 97 9.28 12.73 -12.36
CA VAL A 97 10.57 13.44 -12.26
C VAL A 97 10.87 14.17 -13.55
N PHE A 98 10.70 13.56 -14.73
CA PHE A 98 10.90 14.25 -16.01
C PHE A 98 9.94 15.42 -16.22
N VAL A 99 8.65 15.25 -15.95
CA VAL A 99 7.64 16.31 -16.11
C VAL A 99 7.88 17.47 -15.15
N PHE A 100 8.22 17.16 -13.90
CA PHE A 100 8.42 18.16 -12.85
C PHE A 100 9.89 18.54 -12.65
N SER A 101 10.82 18.16 -13.54
CA SER A 101 12.25 18.42 -13.35
C SER A 101 12.55 19.92 -13.18
N SER A 102 11.86 20.80 -13.91
CA SER A 102 11.99 22.25 -13.77
C SER A 102 11.39 22.79 -12.47
N ALA A 103 10.23 22.26 -12.04
CA ALA A 103 9.56 22.67 -10.81
C ALA A 103 10.29 22.16 -9.54
N LEU A 104 10.78 20.92 -9.58
CA LEU A 104 11.57 20.30 -8.51
C LEU A 104 12.95 20.95 -8.36
N ASN A 105 13.61 21.36 -9.46
CA ASN A 105 14.87 22.10 -9.38
C ASN A 105 14.66 23.48 -8.70
N PHE A 106 13.58 24.18 -9.02
CA PHE A 106 13.19 25.41 -8.32
C PHE A 106 12.89 25.17 -6.83
N MET A 107 12.16 24.11 -6.49
CA MET A 107 11.77 23.78 -5.10
C MET A 107 12.94 23.23 -4.26
N ALA A 108 13.85 22.48 -4.87
CA ALA A 108 15.09 21.99 -4.23
C ALA A 108 16.08 23.13 -3.99
N ASN A 109 16.14 24.12 -4.89
CA ASN A 109 16.95 25.32 -4.71
C ASN A 109 16.38 26.29 -3.66
N THR A 110 15.14 26.08 -3.18
CA THR A 110 14.57 26.79 -2.02
C THR A 110 14.84 26.11 -0.67
N GLY A 111 15.45 24.92 -0.64
CA GLY A 111 15.66 24.13 0.58
C GLY A 111 17.03 24.26 1.26
N VAL A 112 18.07 24.75 0.59
CA VAL A 112 19.39 24.96 1.22
C VAL A 112 20.09 26.17 0.60
N LYS A 113 20.53 27.07 1.48
CA LYS A 113 21.10 28.40 1.25
C LYS A 113 20.03 29.47 1.06
N THR A 114 19.89 30.27 2.10
CA THR A 114 19.73 31.71 1.95
C THR A 114 20.75 32.17 0.90
N MET A 115 20.36 32.20 -0.37
CA MET A 115 21.02 33.08 -1.31
C MET A 115 20.87 34.43 -0.65
N LYS A 116 21.99 34.96 -0.17
CA LYS A 116 22.16 36.39 0.01
C LYS A 116 21.93 36.93 -1.38
N ILE A 117 20.66 37.15 -1.73
CA ILE A 117 20.25 37.93 -2.87
C ILE A 117 20.95 39.24 -2.59
N LYS A 118 22.09 39.47 -3.25
CA LYS A 118 22.62 40.80 -3.36
C LYS A 118 21.48 41.51 -4.06
N SER A 119 20.68 42.27 -3.29
CA SER A 119 19.61 43.10 -3.82
C SER A 119 20.14 43.69 -5.12
N PRO A 120 19.41 43.62 -6.25
CA PRO A 120 19.85 44.29 -7.46
C PRO A 120 20.25 45.68 -7.01
N GLU A 121 21.53 46.00 -7.19
CA GLU A 121 22.06 47.21 -6.61
C GLU A 121 21.28 48.32 -7.32
N PHE A 122 20.45 49.03 -6.56
CA PHE A 122 19.56 50.07 -7.07
C PHE A 122 20.36 51.30 -7.52
N THR A 123 21.62 51.12 -7.94
CA THR A 123 22.54 52.14 -8.44
C THR A 123 21.92 52.86 -9.64
N VAL A 124 21.21 52.13 -10.52
CA VAL A 124 20.47 52.74 -11.64
C VAL A 124 19.30 53.59 -11.16
N VAL A 125 18.50 53.11 -10.19
CA VAL A 125 17.35 53.85 -9.66
C VAL A 125 17.80 55.06 -8.84
N ASN A 126 18.90 54.94 -8.10
CA ASN A 126 19.48 56.04 -7.35
C ASN A 126 20.07 57.09 -8.30
N SER A 127 20.73 56.69 -9.40
CA SER A 127 21.17 57.62 -10.44
C SER A 127 20.00 58.32 -11.12
N ILE A 128 18.90 57.62 -11.41
CA ILE A 128 17.68 58.23 -11.98
C ILE A 128 17.07 59.24 -11.00
N ASN A 129 16.98 58.90 -9.71
CA ASN A 129 16.51 59.86 -8.69
C ASN A 129 17.43 61.08 -8.58
N MET A 130 18.74 60.89 -8.71
CA MET A 130 19.71 61.99 -8.67
C MET A 130 19.62 62.88 -9.91
N GLU A 131 19.43 62.30 -11.10
CA GLU A 131 19.20 63.03 -12.35
C GLU A 131 17.87 63.80 -12.34
N LEU A 132 16.79 63.19 -11.85
CA LEU A 132 15.49 63.85 -11.68
C LEU A 132 15.55 65.01 -10.68
N GLY A 133 16.29 64.83 -9.57
CA GLY A 133 16.55 65.90 -8.61
C GLY A 133 17.31 67.06 -9.26
N ASN A 134 18.38 66.78 -10.01
CA ASN A 134 19.16 67.80 -10.71
C ASN A 134 18.35 68.51 -11.80
N PHE A 135 17.51 67.78 -12.54
CA PHE A 135 16.64 68.35 -13.56
C PHE A 135 15.56 69.24 -12.94
N THR A 136 14.95 68.81 -11.82
CA THR A 136 13.96 69.59 -11.07
C THR A 136 14.57 70.88 -10.55
N SER A 137 15.76 70.81 -9.93
CA SER A 137 16.48 72.00 -9.48
C SER A 137 16.79 72.95 -10.64
N LYS A 138 17.16 72.43 -11.81
CA LYS A 138 17.42 73.25 -13.00
C LYS A 138 16.17 73.92 -13.55
N ILE A 139 15.00 73.26 -13.49
CA ILE A 139 13.73 73.89 -13.86
C ILE A 139 13.36 74.99 -12.86
N ILE A 140 13.48 74.73 -11.56
CA ILE A 140 13.17 75.73 -10.53
C ILE A 140 14.07 76.95 -10.69
N ASP A 141 15.37 76.76 -10.89
CA ASP A 141 16.31 77.86 -11.07
C ASP A 141 15.95 78.67 -12.33
N MET A 142 15.60 77.99 -13.43
CA MET A 142 15.17 78.63 -14.67
C MET A 142 13.82 79.36 -14.54
N GLU A 143 12.89 78.84 -13.73
CA GLU A 143 11.61 79.50 -13.41
C GLU A 143 11.83 80.73 -12.52
N VAL A 144 12.76 80.66 -11.56
CA VAL A 144 13.17 81.82 -10.73
C VAL A 144 13.80 82.90 -11.61
N PHE A 145 14.67 82.54 -12.56
CA PHE A 145 15.22 83.48 -13.54
C PHE A 145 14.14 84.11 -14.44
N ASP A 146 13.15 83.34 -14.90
CA ASP A 146 12.06 83.88 -15.72
C ASP A 146 11.16 84.85 -14.92
N ASN A 147 10.93 84.57 -13.64
CA ASN A 147 10.16 85.43 -12.74
C ASN A 147 10.90 86.73 -12.36
N GLU A 148 12.25 86.70 -12.32
CA GLU A 148 13.07 87.92 -12.13
C GLU A 148 13.11 88.79 -13.39
N ILE A 149 13.07 88.20 -14.59
CA ILE A 149 13.01 88.93 -15.87
C ILE A 149 11.66 89.61 -16.06
N GLN A 150 10.55 89.03 -15.59
CA GLN A 150 9.21 89.62 -15.71
C GLN A 150 8.87 90.70 -14.65
N LYS A 151 9.71 90.89 -13.63
CA LYS A 151 9.53 91.94 -12.59
C LYS A 151 10.36 93.21 -12.82
N LYS A 152 10.98 93.38 -14.00
CA LYS A 152 11.81 94.54 -14.34
C LYS A 152 11.15 95.45 -15.37
#